data_AF-A0A483S6V0-F1
#
_entry.id   AF-A0A483S6V0-F1
#
_cell.length_a   1.000
_cell.length_b   1.000
_cell.length_c   1.000
_cell.angle_alpha   90.00
_cell.angle_beta   90.00
_cell.angle_gamma   90.00
#
_symmetry.space_group_name_H-M   'P 1'
#
loop_
_entity.id
_entity.type
_entity.pdbx_description
1 polymer ?
#
loop_
_entity_poly.entity_id
_entity_poly.type
_entity_poly.pdbx_seq_one_letter_code
_entity_poly.pdbx_strand_id
1 'polypeptide(L)'
;MAKLNKKQLSLLKEMPAEQLMQIICEIADDNSQVKSFIINQYLLTPEELLKKVESEYKRKIKSKRFYDYYEAAGFFEGLYKSIILPLEKTVSARPDKTEVCCHNLLISFDKVSEIADTSDGSWMNYYNGVVEIWLKSLALQKNKGIDDIADKIFSVLSGEVYFNFNIFDKYKKELGYNVIRALREKLLDAGDVNSAVELSLYIRDVDFIRQCFDKIKFNQPEYVIKFAELLIDELCAGEAILVLNQIKDDKTVDHAGLRDKWAEVFALALIEEGEVQQAKTICLDGFKNRCDVVFYKINNRVEK
;
A
#
# COMPACT_ATOMS: atom_id res chain seq x y z
N MET A 1 26.83 -10.70 -7.96
CA MET A 1 27.00 -12.17 -7.78
C MET A 1 27.30 -12.81 -9.12
N ALA A 2 28.30 -13.68 -9.20
CA ALA A 2 28.57 -14.47 -10.41
C ALA A 2 27.45 -15.50 -10.61
N LYS A 3 26.92 -15.59 -11.83
CA LYS A 3 25.88 -16.57 -12.21
C LYS A 3 26.55 -17.82 -12.78
N LEU A 4 25.96 -18.99 -12.54
CA LEU A 4 26.39 -20.24 -13.17
C LEU A 4 26.25 -20.12 -14.70
N ASN A 5 27.27 -20.59 -15.43
CA ASN A 5 27.20 -20.68 -16.89
C ASN A 5 26.38 -21.89 -17.34
N LYS A 6 26.01 -21.95 -18.63
CA LYS A 6 25.15 -23.02 -19.18
C LYS A 6 25.71 -24.42 -18.93
N LYS A 7 27.03 -24.61 -19.04
CA LYS A 7 27.69 -25.91 -18.82
C LYS A 7 27.59 -26.36 -17.36
N GLN A 8 27.83 -25.44 -16.43
CA GLN A 8 27.70 -25.69 -14.98
C GLN A 8 26.26 -26.03 -14.60
N LEU A 9 25.28 -25.33 -15.17
CA LEU A 9 23.86 -25.62 -14.99
C LEU A 9 23.44 -26.99 -15.53
N SER A 10 23.99 -27.43 -16.69
CA SER A 10 23.70 -28.78 -17.23
C SER A 10 24.22 -29.86 -16.29
N LEU A 11 25.47 -29.73 -15.82
CA LEU A 11 26.07 -30.67 -14.88
C LEU A 11 25.25 -30.81 -13.59
N LEU A 12 24.79 -29.69 -13.02
CA LEU A 12 23.97 -29.72 -11.80
C LEU A 12 22.61 -30.42 -12.03
N LYS A 13 22.01 -30.26 -13.22
CA LYS A 13 20.71 -30.88 -13.57
C LYS A 13 20.80 -32.38 -13.81
N GLU A 14 21.95 -32.87 -14.24
CA GLU A 14 22.20 -34.29 -14.53
C GLU A 14 22.60 -35.09 -13.28
N MET A 15 22.88 -34.42 -12.15
CA MET A 15 23.28 -35.08 -10.91
C MET A 15 22.13 -35.89 -10.28
N PRO A 16 22.40 -37.10 -9.75
CA PRO A 16 21.44 -37.86 -8.96
C PRO A 16 20.99 -37.11 -7.70
N ALA A 17 19.76 -37.36 -7.27
CA ALA A 17 19.17 -36.71 -6.09
C ALA A 17 19.98 -36.95 -4.79
N GLU A 18 20.54 -38.15 -4.63
CA GLU A 18 21.38 -38.51 -3.48
C GLU A 18 22.67 -37.69 -3.44
N GLN A 19 23.32 -37.50 -4.60
CA GLN A 19 24.53 -36.71 -4.71
C GLN A 19 24.25 -35.22 -4.46
N LEU A 20 23.12 -34.71 -4.97
CA LEU A 20 22.68 -33.34 -4.69
C LEU A 20 22.39 -33.14 -3.20
N MET A 21 21.74 -34.10 -2.55
CA MET A 21 21.46 -34.05 -1.11
C MET A 21 22.76 -33.98 -0.29
N GLN A 22 23.75 -34.81 -0.64
CA GLN A 22 25.05 -34.80 0.02
C GLN A 22 25.74 -33.44 -0.11
N ILE A 23 25.78 -32.86 -1.32
CA ILE A 23 26.35 -31.53 -1.55
C ILE A 23 25.61 -30.46 -0.72
N ILE A 24 24.28 -30.52 -0.64
CA ILE A 24 23.49 -29.58 0.17
C ILE A 24 23.85 -29.71 1.66
N CYS A 25 23.97 -30.94 2.18
CA CYS A 25 24.37 -31.18 3.57
C CYS A 25 25.78 -30.66 3.85
N GLU A 26 26.76 -30.97 3.00
CA GLU A 26 28.14 -30.49 3.13
C GLU A 26 28.19 -28.94 3.18
N ILE A 27 27.51 -28.27 2.24
CA ILE A 27 27.46 -26.80 2.23
C ILE A 27 26.77 -26.25 3.48
N ALA A 28 25.69 -26.89 3.93
CA ALA A 28 24.95 -26.44 5.10
C ALA A 28 25.77 -26.60 6.39
N ASP A 29 26.52 -27.69 6.54
CA ASP A 29 27.35 -27.90 7.73
C ASP A 29 28.55 -26.96 7.79
N ASP A 30 29.12 -26.60 6.64
CA ASP A 30 30.22 -25.63 6.56
C ASP A 30 29.75 -24.16 6.59
N ASN A 31 28.47 -23.88 6.34
CA ASN A 31 27.94 -22.52 6.26
C ASN A 31 26.64 -22.33 7.05
N SER A 32 26.77 -21.71 8.23
CA SER A 32 25.65 -21.42 9.14
C SER A 32 24.55 -20.55 8.52
N GLN A 33 24.87 -19.64 7.60
CA GLN A 33 23.87 -18.83 6.90
C GLN A 33 23.05 -19.68 5.92
N VAL A 34 23.72 -20.55 5.16
CA VAL A 34 23.05 -21.48 4.24
C VAL A 34 22.20 -22.48 5.02
N LYS A 35 22.71 -23.03 6.13
CA LYS A 35 21.94 -23.89 7.03
C LYS A 35 20.66 -23.24 7.52
N SER A 36 20.77 -22.01 8.03
CA SER A 36 19.61 -21.25 8.50
C SER A 36 18.63 -20.99 7.36
N PHE A 37 19.12 -20.62 6.17
CA PHE A 37 18.28 -20.41 4.99
C PHE A 37 17.52 -21.68 4.62
N ILE A 38 18.20 -22.83 4.52
CA ILE A 38 17.56 -24.11 4.14
C ILE A 38 16.48 -24.48 5.16
N ILE A 39 16.78 -24.40 6.46
CA ILE A 39 15.82 -24.71 7.52
C ILE A 39 14.58 -23.82 7.37
N ASN A 40 14.78 -22.51 7.29
CA ASN A 40 13.67 -21.54 7.30
C ASN A 40 12.86 -21.55 6.01
N GLN A 41 13.48 -21.95 4.91
CA GLN A 41 12.82 -21.91 3.61
C GLN A 41 12.20 -23.26 3.24
N TYR A 42 12.74 -24.39 3.69
CA TYR A 42 12.34 -25.69 3.17
C TYR A 42 12.03 -26.74 4.23
N LEU A 43 12.53 -26.62 5.45
CA LEU A 43 12.48 -27.71 6.45
C LEU A 43 11.65 -27.38 7.69
N LEU A 44 10.89 -26.29 7.70
CA LEU A 44 9.95 -25.96 8.77
C LEU A 44 8.52 -25.99 8.24
N THR A 45 7.62 -26.54 9.05
CA THR A 45 6.17 -26.44 8.83
C THR A 45 5.71 -24.99 8.99
N PRO A 46 4.56 -24.60 8.39
CA PRO A 46 3.99 -23.28 8.59
C PRO A 46 3.81 -22.89 10.06
N GLU A 47 3.43 -23.82 10.93
CA GLU A 47 3.29 -23.59 12.38
C GLU A 47 4.62 -23.30 13.06
N GLU A 48 5.68 -24.02 12.70
CA GLU A 48 7.02 -23.80 13.23
C GLU A 48 7.60 -22.47 12.73
N LEU A 49 7.34 -22.11 11.47
CA LEU A 49 7.71 -20.81 10.92
C LEU A 49 7.05 -19.67 11.69
N LEU A 50 5.75 -19.74 11.97
CA LEU A 50 5.05 -18.72 12.77
C LEU A 50 5.64 -18.57 14.18
N LYS A 51 5.86 -19.69 14.89
CA LYS A 51 6.50 -19.66 16.22
C LYS A 51 7.90 -19.05 16.18
N LYS A 52 8.66 -19.36 15.13
CA LYS A 52 9.98 -18.82 14.93
C LYS A 52 9.94 -17.31 14.69
N VAL A 53 9.07 -16.83 13.79
CA VAL A 53 8.87 -15.40 13.51
C VAL A 53 8.55 -14.64 14.78
N GLU A 54 7.58 -15.10 15.56
CA GLU A 54 7.23 -14.46 16.84
C GLU A 54 8.40 -14.41 17.82
N SER A 55 9.16 -15.51 17.93
CA SER A 55 10.30 -15.60 18.83
C SER A 55 11.46 -14.69 18.39
N GLU A 56 11.74 -14.63 17.10
CA GLU A 56 12.78 -13.78 16.54
C GLU A 56 12.42 -12.30 16.69
N TYR A 57 11.18 -11.93 16.39
CA TYR A 57 10.70 -10.56 16.59
C TYR A 57 10.76 -10.14 18.07
N LYS A 58 10.22 -10.97 18.98
CA LYS A 58 10.29 -10.72 20.43
C LYS A 58 11.72 -10.56 20.93
N ARG A 59 12.67 -11.34 20.40
CA ARG A 59 14.09 -11.21 20.74
C ARG A 59 14.66 -9.87 20.26
N LYS A 60 14.28 -9.41 19.07
CA LYS A 60 14.76 -8.14 18.49
C LYS A 60 14.25 -6.93 19.26
N ILE A 61 12.95 -6.84 19.53
CA ILE A 61 12.36 -5.70 20.26
C ILE A 61 12.78 -5.63 21.74
N LYS A 62 13.25 -6.73 22.33
CA LYS A 62 13.81 -6.74 23.70
C LYS A 62 15.27 -6.28 23.77
N SER A 63 15.90 -6.05 22.63
CA SER A 63 17.27 -5.54 22.58
C SER A 63 17.33 -4.16 23.20
N LYS A 64 18.37 -3.89 24.00
CA LYS A 64 18.69 -2.53 24.49
C LYS A 64 19.61 -1.75 23.55
N ARG A 65 20.05 -2.38 22.46
CA ARG A 65 20.89 -1.73 21.44
C ARG A 65 20.03 -0.82 20.60
N PHE A 66 20.48 0.42 20.43
CA PHE A 66 20.00 1.32 19.39
C PHE A 66 20.84 1.12 18.12
N TYR A 67 20.19 0.99 16.97
CA TYR A 67 20.83 0.91 15.66
C TYR A 67 20.83 2.31 15.04
N ASP A 68 22.02 2.90 14.85
CA ASP A 68 22.14 4.22 14.25
C ASP A 68 21.84 4.21 12.74
N TYR A 69 21.86 5.40 12.13
CA TYR A 69 21.59 5.61 10.70
C TYR A 69 22.31 4.62 9.76
N TYR A 70 23.56 4.26 10.03
CA TYR A 70 24.32 3.37 9.15
C TYR A 70 24.00 1.88 9.38
N GLU A 71 23.56 1.54 10.59
CA GLU A 71 23.22 0.16 10.97
C GLU A 71 21.75 -0.18 10.74
N ALA A 72 20.86 0.81 10.77
CA ALA A 72 19.40 0.65 10.68
C ALA A 72 18.98 -0.08 9.41
N ALA A 73 19.55 0.28 8.25
CA ALA A 73 19.24 -0.38 6.99
C ALA A 73 19.54 -1.89 7.02
N GLY A 74 20.68 -2.28 7.60
CA GLY A 74 21.04 -3.69 7.77
C GLY A 74 20.14 -4.41 8.78
N PHE A 75 19.70 -3.71 9.82
CA PHE A 75 18.76 -4.23 10.82
C PHE A 75 17.39 -4.52 10.19
N PHE A 76 16.80 -3.56 9.47
CA PHE A 76 15.49 -3.73 8.83
C PHE A 76 15.52 -4.75 7.68
N GLU A 77 16.60 -4.79 6.88
CA GLU A 77 16.81 -5.86 5.89
C GLU A 77 16.90 -7.25 6.56
N GLY A 78 17.53 -7.31 7.73
CA GLY A 78 17.56 -8.51 8.57
C GLY A 78 16.15 -8.93 9.03
N LEU A 79 15.33 -7.98 9.50
CA LEU A 79 13.93 -8.22 9.86
C LEU A 79 13.14 -8.70 8.66
N TYR A 80 13.30 -8.07 7.49
CA TYR A 80 12.64 -8.49 6.26
C TYR A 80 12.90 -9.98 5.95
N LYS A 81 14.17 -10.39 5.95
CA LYS A 81 14.56 -11.78 5.66
C LYS A 81 14.10 -12.79 6.70
N SER A 82 14.10 -12.39 7.97
CA SER A 82 13.77 -13.28 9.10
C SER A 82 12.28 -13.35 9.42
N ILE A 83 11.50 -12.36 8.97
CA ILE A 83 10.06 -12.25 9.31
C ILE A 83 9.20 -12.34 8.05
N ILE A 84 9.43 -11.46 7.06
CA ILE A 84 8.56 -11.35 5.88
C ILE A 84 8.64 -12.62 5.03
N LEU A 85 9.86 -13.03 4.64
CA LEU A 85 10.03 -14.21 3.78
C LEU A 85 9.46 -15.50 4.40
N PRO A 86 9.63 -15.78 5.70
CA PRO A 86 8.92 -16.89 6.35
C PRO A 86 7.40 -16.72 6.34
N LEU A 87 6.89 -15.52 6.65
CA LEU A 87 5.46 -15.27 6.71
C LEU A 87 4.76 -15.47 5.35
N GLU A 88 5.40 -15.13 4.23
CA GLU A 88 4.89 -15.39 2.87
C GLU A 88 4.51 -16.86 2.65
N LYS A 89 5.22 -17.79 3.28
CA LYS A 89 4.96 -19.24 3.18
C LYS A 89 3.80 -19.72 4.04
N THR A 90 3.42 -18.91 5.02
CA THR A 90 2.37 -19.27 5.98
C THR A 90 1.00 -18.78 5.53
N VAL A 91 0.92 -17.72 4.72
CA VAL A 91 -0.34 -17.03 4.33
C VAL A 91 -1.37 -18.01 3.78
N SER A 92 -0.99 -18.80 2.78
CA SER A 92 -1.92 -19.73 2.12
C SER A 92 -2.24 -20.96 2.96
N ALA A 93 -1.33 -21.36 3.84
CA ALA A 93 -1.48 -22.57 4.64
C ALA A 93 -2.27 -22.33 5.94
N ARG A 94 -2.07 -21.16 6.57
CA ARG A 94 -2.57 -20.82 7.91
C ARG A 94 -3.03 -19.35 7.99
N PRO A 95 -3.92 -18.88 7.10
CA PRO A 95 -4.28 -17.46 6.99
C PRO A 95 -4.72 -16.83 8.31
N ASP A 96 -5.56 -17.50 9.11
CA ASP A 96 -6.00 -16.99 10.42
C ASP A 96 -4.84 -16.75 11.39
N LYS A 97 -3.88 -17.68 11.45
CA LYS A 97 -2.75 -17.57 12.38
C LYS A 97 -1.70 -16.58 11.88
N THR A 98 -1.47 -16.55 10.58
CA THR A 98 -0.59 -15.58 9.94
C THR A 98 -1.11 -14.17 10.15
N GLU A 99 -2.42 -13.96 9.99
CA GLU A 99 -3.07 -12.69 10.25
C GLU A 99 -2.86 -12.22 11.69
N VAL A 100 -3.14 -13.06 12.69
CA VAL A 100 -2.92 -12.73 14.10
C VAL A 100 -1.44 -12.40 14.38
N CYS A 101 -0.51 -13.16 13.78
CA CYS A 101 0.91 -12.86 13.91
C CYS A 101 1.24 -11.48 13.36
N CYS A 102 0.82 -11.16 12.14
CA CYS A 102 1.08 -9.86 11.52
C CYS A 102 0.39 -8.71 12.26
N HIS A 103 -0.85 -8.88 12.72
CA HIS A 103 -1.55 -7.89 13.55
C HIS A 103 -0.69 -7.50 14.76
N ASN A 104 -0.17 -8.49 15.48
CA ASN A 104 0.70 -8.26 16.64
C ASN A 104 2.01 -7.52 16.27
N LEU A 105 2.57 -7.79 15.08
CA LEU A 105 3.77 -7.09 14.61
C LEU A 105 3.48 -5.61 14.30
N LEU A 106 2.32 -5.33 13.67
CA LEU A 106 1.90 -3.97 13.29
C LEU A 106 1.65 -3.10 14.52
N ILE A 107 0.81 -3.57 15.46
CA ILE A 107 0.47 -2.80 16.68
C ILE A 107 1.65 -2.59 17.64
N SER A 108 2.75 -3.32 17.44
CA SER A 108 3.97 -3.15 18.23
C SER A 108 5.14 -2.57 17.44
N PHE A 109 4.89 -2.03 16.26
CA PHE A 109 5.94 -1.49 15.39
C PHE A 109 6.70 -0.32 16.03
N ASP A 110 6.04 0.48 16.87
CA ASP A 110 6.69 1.56 17.64
C ASP A 110 7.88 1.07 18.47
N LYS A 111 7.82 -0.16 19.00
CA LYS A 111 8.94 -0.74 19.76
C LYS A 111 10.15 -1.05 18.88
N VAL A 112 9.93 -1.21 17.57
CA VAL A 112 11.00 -1.40 16.58
C VAL A 112 11.58 -0.04 16.21
N SER A 113 10.75 0.98 16.02
CA SER A 113 11.21 2.34 15.70
C SER A 113 11.94 3.00 16.88
N GLU A 114 11.63 2.64 18.12
CA GLU A 114 12.37 3.09 19.31
C GLU A 114 13.83 2.61 19.37
N ILE A 115 14.14 1.47 18.73
CA ILE A 115 15.47 0.84 18.82
C ILE A 115 16.30 1.01 17.55
N ALA A 116 15.81 1.70 16.53
CA ALA A 116 16.53 1.92 15.29
C ALA A 116 16.19 3.28 14.69
N ASP A 117 17.19 3.94 14.10
CA ASP A 117 16.96 5.16 13.33
C ASP A 117 16.07 4.88 12.11
N THR A 118 14.96 5.59 12.00
CA THR A 118 13.98 5.43 10.91
C THR A 118 14.02 6.56 9.88
N SER A 119 14.96 7.50 10.00
CA SER A 119 15.00 8.71 9.16
C SER A 119 15.36 8.44 7.69
N ASP A 120 16.06 7.34 7.41
CA ASP A 120 16.44 6.93 6.05
C ASP A 120 15.32 6.21 5.28
N GLY A 121 14.22 5.87 5.95
CA GLY A 121 13.10 5.13 5.36
C GLY A 121 13.34 3.63 5.14
N SER A 122 14.47 3.07 5.59
CA SER A 122 14.81 1.65 5.40
C SER A 122 13.80 0.67 6.03
N TRP A 123 13.07 1.13 7.05
CA TRP A 123 12.01 0.39 7.72
C TRP A 123 10.79 0.11 6.83
N MET A 124 10.55 0.94 5.80
CA MET A 124 9.34 0.88 4.99
C MET A 124 9.16 -0.47 4.28
N ASN A 125 10.25 -1.06 3.79
CA ASN A 125 10.19 -2.38 3.13
C ASN A 125 9.74 -3.48 4.08
N TYR A 126 10.23 -3.45 5.32
CA TYR A 126 9.81 -4.40 6.35
C TYR A 126 8.34 -4.17 6.73
N TYR A 127 7.98 -2.94 7.10
CA TYR A 127 6.63 -2.62 7.54
C TYR A 127 5.57 -2.89 6.47
N ASN A 128 5.79 -2.40 5.24
CA ASN A 128 4.89 -2.64 4.12
C ASN A 128 4.79 -4.14 3.78
N GLY A 129 5.87 -4.90 3.97
CA GLY A 129 5.85 -6.35 3.85
C GLY A 129 4.91 -7.01 4.87
N VAL A 130 4.91 -6.54 6.13
CA VAL A 130 3.98 -7.03 7.16
C VAL A 130 2.53 -6.69 6.78
N VAL A 131 2.26 -5.44 6.38
CA VAL A 131 0.93 -4.98 5.96
C VAL A 131 0.42 -5.81 4.79
N GLU A 132 1.25 -6.02 3.77
CA GLU A 132 0.87 -6.78 2.58
C GLU A 132 0.51 -8.24 2.93
N ILE A 133 1.32 -8.89 3.77
CA ILE A 133 1.02 -10.27 4.20
C ILE A 133 -0.23 -10.33 5.08
N TRP A 134 -0.42 -9.35 5.95
CA TRP A 134 -1.59 -9.26 6.81
C TRP A 134 -2.89 -9.14 6.00
N LEU A 135 -2.94 -8.23 5.03
CA LEU A 135 -4.11 -8.06 4.16
C LEU A 135 -4.37 -9.29 3.29
N LYS A 136 -3.34 -9.93 2.72
CA LYS A 136 -3.50 -11.22 2.02
C LYS A 136 -4.09 -12.29 2.94
N SER A 137 -3.63 -12.35 4.19
CA SER A 137 -4.09 -13.33 5.17
C SER A 137 -5.55 -13.08 5.56
N LEU A 138 -5.99 -11.82 5.65
CA LEU A 138 -7.40 -11.45 5.84
C LEU A 138 -8.25 -11.84 4.62
N ALA A 139 -7.79 -11.53 3.40
CA ALA A 139 -8.52 -11.84 2.17
C ALA A 139 -8.73 -13.35 1.94
N LEU A 140 -7.84 -14.18 2.47
CA LEU A 140 -7.98 -15.65 2.40
C LEU A 140 -8.97 -16.22 3.43
N GLN A 141 -9.40 -15.46 4.44
CA GLN A 141 -10.37 -15.88 5.46
C GLN A 141 -11.82 -15.74 4.96
N LYS A 142 -12.15 -16.39 3.84
CA LYS A 142 -13.47 -16.28 3.16
C LYS A 142 -14.66 -16.76 4.00
N ASN A 143 -14.41 -17.47 5.10
CA ASN A 143 -15.41 -17.95 6.04
C ASN A 143 -15.74 -16.95 7.16
N LYS A 144 -15.03 -15.82 7.25
CA LYS A 144 -15.28 -14.76 8.24
C LYS A 144 -16.33 -13.78 7.75
N GLY A 145 -17.06 -13.18 8.69
CA GLY A 145 -18.03 -12.14 8.38
C GLY A 145 -17.36 -10.87 7.84
N ILE A 146 -18.12 -10.10 7.06
CA ILE A 146 -17.66 -8.81 6.51
C ILE A 146 -17.25 -7.87 7.65
N ASP A 147 -18.09 -7.76 8.69
CA ASP A 147 -17.83 -6.91 9.85
C ASP A 147 -16.62 -7.39 10.66
N ASP A 148 -16.43 -8.71 10.81
CA ASP A 148 -15.27 -9.27 11.51
C ASP A 148 -13.95 -8.85 10.85
N ILE A 149 -13.87 -8.90 9.51
CA ILE A 149 -12.68 -8.49 8.76
C ILE A 149 -12.50 -6.97 8.88
N ALA A 150 -13.57 -6.20 8.75
CA ALA A 150 -13.52 -4.75 8.89
C ALA A 150 -13.06 -4.32 10.30
N ASP A 151 -13.53 -4.98 11.36
CA ASP A 151 -13.12 -4.72 12.75
C ASP A 151 -11.63 -5.00 12.97
N LYS A 152 -11.13 -6.12 12.43
CA LYS A 152 -9.69 -6.41 12.47
C LYS A 152 -8.89 -5.31 11.78
N ILE A 153 -9.35 -4.83 10.64
CA ILE A 153 -8.64 -3.76 9.93
C ILE A 153 -8.67 -2.46 10.74
N PHE A 154 -9.85 -2.06 11.19
CA PHE A 154 -10.07 -0.85 11.97
C PHE A 154 -9.23 -0.82 13.27
N SER A 155 -9.07 -1.97 13.92
CA SER A 155 -8.26 -2.08 15.14
C SER A 155 -6.78 -1.74 14.93
N VAL A 156 -6.23 -2.04 13.75
CA VAL A 156 -4.84 -1.64 13.40
C VAL A 156 -4.80 -0.15 13.08
N LEU A 157 -5.72 0.34 12.23
CA LEU A 157 -5.75 1.75 11.84
C LEU A 157 -5.92 2.69 13.05
N SER A 158 -6.66 2.27 14.07
CA SER A 158 -6.88 3.07 15.28
C SER A 158 -5.64 3.20 16.17
N GLY A 159 -4.66 2.31 16.03
CA GLY A 159 -3.48 2.23 16.89
C GLY A 159 -2.16 2.56 16.19
N GLU A 160 -2.19 2.91 14.91
CA GLU A 160 -1.00 2.88 14.06
C GLU A 160 -0.97 4.09 13.11
N VAL A 161 0.17 4.80 13.09
CA VAL A 161 0.32 6.09 12.39
C VAL A 161 1.03 5.96 11.03
N TYR A 162 1.73 4.85 10.78
CA TYR A 162 2.51 4.63 9.56
C TYR A 162 1.71 3.97 8.43
N PHE A 163 0.47 3.54 8.68
CA PHE A 163 -0.36 2.80 7.73
C PHE A 163 -0.71 3.64 6.51
N ASN A 164 -0.34 3.15 5.33
CA ASN A 164 -0.63 3.81 4.06
C ASN A 164 -1.90 3.22 3.40
N PHE A 165 -2.95 4.03 3.29
CA PHE A 165 -4.24 3.63 2.74
C PHE A 165 -4.21 3.23 1.26
N ASN A 166 -3.19 3.64 0.49
CA ASN A 166 -3.02 3.24 -0.92
C ASN A 166 -2.95 1.73 -1.13
N ILE A 167 -2.62 0.97 -0.08
CA ILE A 167 -2.62 -0.50 -0.14
C ILE A 167 -4.03 -1.06 -0.42
N PHE A 168 -5.09 -0.36 -0.02
CA PHE A 168 -6.47 -0.81 -0.28
C PHE A 168 -6.82 -0.74 -1.76
N ASP A 169 -6.23 0.16 -2.55
CA ASP A 169 -6.45 0.18 -4.00
C ASP A 169 -5.99 -1.13 -4.66
N LYS A 170 -4.87 -1.69 -4.17
CA LYS A 170 -4.31 -2.98 -4.60
C LYS A 170 -5.17 -4.16 -4.12
N TYR A 171 -5.68 -4.15 -2.89
CA TYR A 171 -6.33 -5.31 -2.25
C TYR A 171 -7.87 -5.29 -2.20
N LYS A 172 -8.54 -4.20 -2.59
CA LYS A 172 -10.01 -4.06 -2.53
C LYS A 172 -10.78 -5.20 -3.19
N LYS A 173 -10.25 -5.80 -4.26
CA LYS A 173 -10.88 -6.93 -4.95
C LYS A 173 -10.76 -8.24 -4.16
N GLU A 174 -9.62 -8.46 -3.51
CA GLU A 174 -9.34 -9.68 -2.75
C GLU A 174 -10.07 -9.66 -1.39
N LEU A 175 -10.08 -8.50 -0.72
CA LEU A 175 -10.83 -8.28 0.52
C LEU A 175 -12.35 -8.24 0.29
N GLY A 176 -12.76 -7.73 -0.88
CA GLY A 176 -14.15 -7.53 -1.24
C GLY A 176 -14.65 -6.12 -0.88
N TYR A 177 -15.38 -5.52 -1.83
CA TYR A 177 -15.89 -4.15 -1.70
C TYR A 177 -16.77 -3.93 -0.47
N ASN A 178 -17.49 -4.95 -0.01
CA ASN A 178 -18.34 -4.84 1.19
C ASN A 178 -17.54 -4.71 2.48
N VAL A 179 -16.36 -5.34 2.57
CA VAL A 179 -15.44 -5.15 3.70
C VAL A 179 -14.94 -3.71 3.73
N ILE A 180 -14.58 -3.16 2.56
CA ILE A 180 -14.14 -1.77 2.47
C ILE A 180 -15.28 -0.78 2.84
N ARG A 181 -16.52 -1.07 2.44
CA ARG A 181 -17.69 -0.28 2.88
C ARG A 181 -17.91 -0.36 4.39
N ALA A 182 -17.86 -1.55 4.98
CA ALA A 182 -18.01 -1.70 6.43
C ALA A 182 -16.90 -0.98 7.20
N LEU A 183 -15.65 -1.04 6.71
CA LEU A 183 -14.53 -0.30 7.27
C LEU A 183 -14.72 1.21 7.16
N ARG A 184 -15.20 1.70 6.01
CA ARG A 184 -15.53 3.11 5.80
C ARG A 184 -16.56 3.61 6.82
N GLU A 185 -17.65 2.87 7.04
CA GLU A 185 -18.67 3.27 8.03
C GLU A 185 -18.06 3.38 9.44
N LYS A 186 -17.21 2.42 9.82
CA LYS A 186 -16.51 2.47 11.12
C LYS A 186 -15.60 3.69 11.27
N LEU A 187 -14.86 4.05 10.22
CA LEU A 187 -14.03 5.25 10.20
C LEU A 187 -14.88 6.52 10.31
N LEU A 188 -16.01 6.56 9.59
CA LEU A 188 -16.94 7.68 9.66
C LEU A 188 -17.54 7.82 11.07
N ASP A 189 -17.98 6.73 11.69
CA ASP A 189 -18.51 6.69 13.06
C ASP A 189 -17.46 7.14 14.10
N ALA A 190 -16.18 6.87 13.82
CA ALA A 190 -15.06 7.34 14.64
C ALA A 190 -14.67 8.81 14.38
N GLY A 191 -15.32 9.49 13.42
CA GLY A 191 -15.05 10.87 13.03
C GLY A 191 -13.91 11.04 12.02
N ASP A 192 -13.35 9.96 11.49
CA ASP A 192 -12.31 9.99 10.46
C ASP A 192 -12.91 10.05 9.05
N VAL A 193 -13.44 11.23 8.73
CA VAL A 193 -14.09 11.51 7.44
C VAL A 193 -13.11 11.39 6.29
N ASN A 194 -11.85 11.80 6.48
CA ASN A 194 -10.84 11.81 5.41
C ASN A 194 -10.53 10.40 4.94
N SER A 195 -10.24 9.48 5.87
CA SER A 195 -9.99 8.08 5.52
C SER A 195 -11.24 7.39 4.99
N ALA A 196 -12.44 7.74 5.46
CA ALA A 196 -13.70 7.25 4.90
C ALA A 196 -13.90 7.69 3.43
N VAL A 197 -13.57 8.95 3.10
CA VAL A 197 -13.59 9.46 1.72
C VAL A 197 -12.53 8.78 0.87
N GLU A 198 -11.31 8.62 1.38
CA GLU A 198 -10.22 7.93 0.67
C GLU A 198 -10.58 6.49 0.30
N LEU A 199 -11.15 5.72 1.24
CA LEU A 199 -11.67 4.38 0.93
C LEU A 199 -12.77 4.42 -0.14
N SER A 200 -13.64 5.43 -0.08
CA SER A 200 -14.74 5.59 -1.05
C SER A 200 -14.24 5.90 -2.46
N LEU A 201 -13.14 6.66 -2.58
CA LEU A 201 -12.46 6.89 -3.86
C LEU A 201 -11.94 5.56 -4.43
N TYR A 202 -11.34 4.69 -3.61
CA TYR A 202 -10.86 3.38 -4.09
C TYR A 202 -11.98 2.47 -4.56
N ILE A 203 -13.14 2.47 -3.88
CA ILE A 203 -14.29 1.66 -4.29
C ILE A 203 -15.22 2.35 -5.29
N ARG A 204 -14.88 3.59 -5.71
CA ARG A 204 -15.68 4.43 -6.62
C ARG A 204 -17.14 4.62 -6.16
N ASP A 205 -17.35 4.81 -4.86
CA ASP A 205 -18.70 5.05 -4.31
C ASP A 205 -19.05 6.53 -4.39
N VAL A 206 -19.43 6.97 -5.60
CA VAL A 206 -19.72 8.39 -5.92
C VAL A 206 -20.86 8.94 -5.07
N ASP A 207 -21.90 8.15 -4.80
CA ASP A 207 -23.03 8.59 -4.00
C ASP A 207 -22.66 8.88 -2.55
N PHE A 208 -21.78 8.06 -1.96
CA PHE A 208 -21.25 8.35 -0.63
C PHE A 208 -20.38 9.61 -0.63
N ILE A 209 -19.48 9.75 -1.60
CA ILE A 209 -18.58 10.91 -1.68
C ILE A 209 -19.38 12.20 -1.85
N ARG A 210 -20.42 12.19 -2.69
CA ARG A 210 -21.36 13.30 -2.87
C ARG A 210 -22.02 13.69 -1.55
N GLN A 211 -22.53 12.72 -0.79
CA GLN A 211 -23.12 12.98 0.53
C GLN A 211 -22.12 13.60 1.52
N CYS A 212 -20.88 13.11 1.53
CA CYS A 212 -19.82 13.68 2.37
C CYS A 212 -19.46 15.10 1.94
N PHE A 213 -19.41 15.37 0.64
CA PHE A 213 -19.14 16.69 0.08
C PHE A 213 -20.24 17.70 0.48
N ASP A 214 -21.51 17.31 0.37
CA ASP A 214 -22.65 18.19 0.67
C ASP A 214 -22.85 18.45 2.16
N LYS A 215 -22.76 17.39 2.99
CA LYS A 215 -23.19 17.44 4.40
C LYS A 215 -22.03 17.64 5.37
N ILE A 216 -20.91 16.99 5.11
CA ILE A 216 -19.79 16.87 6.05
C ILE A 216 -18.64 17.81 5.67
N LYS A 217 -18.58 18.24 4.39
CA LYS A 217 -17.59 19.13 3.80
C LYS A 217 -16.15 18.69 4.09
N PHE A 218 -15.66 17.72 3.32
CA PHE A 218 -14.22 17.44 3.27
C PHE A 218 -13.54 18.44 2.33
N ASN A 219 -12.45 19.06 2.78
CA ASN A 219 -11.79 20.17 2.07
C ASN A 219 -10.37 19.84 1.61
N GLN A 220 -9.94 18.57 1.66
CA GLN A 220 -8.61 18.21 1.16
C GLN A 220 -8.58 18.34 -0.37
N PRO A 221 -7.76 19.24 -0.95
CA PRO A 221 -7.75 19.49 -2.39
C PRO A 221 -7.57 18.23 -3.24
N GLU A 222 -6.73 17.30 -2.79
CA GLU A 222 -6.48 16.04 -3.47
C GLU A 222 -7.76 15.21 -3.63
N TYR A 223 -8.56 15.08 -2.58
CA TYR A 223 -9.80 14.31 -2.63
C TYR A 223 -10.88 15.00 -3.45
N VAL A 224 -10.95 16.34 -3.41
CA VAL A 224 -11.89 17.10 -4.24
C VAL A 224 -11.57 16.92 -5.72
N ILE A 225 -10.28 16.96 -6.09
CA ILE A 225 -9.84 16.73 -7.47
C ILE A 225 -10.14 15.29 -7.90
N LYS A 226 -9.81 14.28 -7.08
CA LYS A 226 -10.11 12.87 -7.37
C LYS A 226 -11.61 12.59 -7.47
N PHE A 227 -12.43 13.26 -6.65
CA PHE A 227 -13.88 13.18 -6.75
C PHE A 227 -14.39 13.75 -8.08
N ALA A 228 -13.86 14.89 -8.51
CA ALA A 228 -14.20 15.46 -9.81
C ALA A 228 -13.78 14.55 -10.99
N GLU A 229 -12.62 13.89 -10.91
CA GLU A 229 -12.22 12.88 -11.90
C GLU A 229 -13.25 11.73 -11.98
N LEU A 230 -13.72 11.23 -10.84
CA LEU A 230 -14.77 10.20 -10.82
C LEU A 230 -16.09 10.71 -11.40
N LEU A 231 -16.47 11.96 -11.13
CA LEU A 231 -17.69 12.54 -11.70
C LEU A 231 -17.61 12.65 -13.23
N ILE A 232 -16.45 13.00 -13.78
CA ILE A 232 -16.24 13.00 -15.24
C ILE A 232 -16.40 11.58 -15.80
N ASP A 233 -15.77 10.58 -15.17
CA ASP A 233 -15.90 9.17 -15.58
C ASP A 233 -17.37 8.69 -15.57
N GLU A 234 -18.19 9.15 -14.62
CA GLU A 234 -19.61 8.84 -14.50
C GLU A 234 -20.52 9.76 -15.33
N LEU A 235 -19.98 10.48 -16.33
CA LEU A 235 -20.71 11.38 -17.23
C LEU A 235 -21.44 12.53 -16.51
N CYS A 236 -20.93 12.95 -15.37
CA CYS A 236 -21.45 14.05 -14.54
C CYS A 236 -20.51 15.28 -14.61
N ALA A 237 -20.06 15.65 -15.80
CA ALA A 237 -19.05 16.71 -16.01
C ALA A 237 -19.48 18.08 -15.45
N GLY A 238 -20.75 18.47 -15.63
CA GLY A 238 -21.30 19.67 -14.99
C GLY A 238 -21.17 19.67 -13.46
N GLU A 239 -21.38 18.52 -12.80
CA GLU A 239 -21.16 18.40 -11.34
C GLU A 239 -19.66 18.51 -11.00
N ALA A 240 -18.79 17.88 -11.79
CA ALA A 240 -17.34 17.98 -11.62
C ALA A 240 -16.85 19.44 -11.68
N ILE A 241 -17.38 20.24 -12.60
CA ILE A 241 -17.10 21.68 -12.70
C ILE A 241 -17.52 22.41 -11.42
N LEU A 242 -18.71 22.13 -10.87
CA LEU A 242 -19.19 22.74 -9.63
C LEU A 242 -18.27 22.42 -8.45
N VAL A 243 -17.88 21.15 -8.30
CA VAL A 243 -16.97 20.68 -7.25
C VAL A 243 -15.61 21.37 -7.35
N LEU A 244 -15.00 21.40 -8.54
CA LEU A 244 -13.68 22.00 -8.76
C LEU A 244 -13.67 23.52 -8.55
N ASN A 245 -14.78 24.20 -8.87
CA ASN A 245 -14.89 25.64 -8.65
C ASN A 245 -14.83 26.03 -7.17
N GLN A 246 -15.21 25.14 -6.24
CA GLN A 246 -15.15 25.44 -4.81
C GLN A 246 -13.71 25.63 -4.30
N ILE A 247 -12.75 24.97 -4.93
CA ILE A 247 -11.32 25.06 -4.58
C ILE A 247 -10.52 25.90 -5.57
N LYS A 248 -11.17 26.57 -6.53
CA LYS A 248 -10.51 27.35 -7.59
C LYS A 248 -9.54 28.39 -7.03
N ASP A 249 -9.95 29.14 -6.01
CA ASP A 249 -9.14 30.20 -5.40
C ASP A 249 -8.53 29.78 -4.04
N ASP A 250 -8.60 28.48 -3.70
CA ASP A 250 -8.04 27.96 -2.46
C ASP A 250 -6.51 27.85 -2.56
N LYS A 251 -5.79 28.55 -1.68
CA LYS A 251 -4.32 28.58 -1.63
C LYS A 251 -3.72 27.23 -1.24
N THR A 252 -4.47 26.37 -0.55
CA THR A 252 -4.01 25.04 -0.17
C THR A 252 -3.75 24.15 -1.40
N VAL A 253 -4.45 24.39 -2.50
CA VAL A 253 -4.22 23.71 -3.79
C VAL A 253 -2.81 24.02 -4.32
N ASP A 254 -2.39 25.28 -4.24
CA ASP A 254 -1.04 25.69 -4.67
C ASP A 254 0.04 25.17 -3.72
N HIS A 255 -0.19 25.27 -2.40
CA HIS A 255 0.75 24.76 -1.39
C HIS A 255 0.96 23.24 -1.50
N ALA A 256 -0.08 22.50 -1.89
CA ALA A 256 0.01 21.06 -2.14
C ALA A 256 0.62 20.71 -3.51
N GLY A 257 0.94 21.69 -4.35
CA GLY A 257 1.44 21.46 -5.71
C GLY A 257 0.39 20.87 -6.66
N LEU A 258 -0.89 20.98 -6.34
CA LEU A 258 -2.00 20.34 -7.07
C LEU A 258 -2.65 21.24 -8.11
N ARG A 259 -2.15 22.48 -8.30
CA ARG A 259 -2.78 23.45 -9.19
C ARG A 259 -2.76 23.03 -10.66
N ASP A 260 -1.74 22.31 -11.09
CA ASP A 260 -1.69 21.73 -12.44
C ASP A 260 -2.72 20.65 -12.60
N LYS A 261 -2.80 19.74 -11.63
CA LYS A 261 -3.77 18.66 -11.64
C LYS A 261 -5.21 19.18 -11.61
N TRP A 262 -5.48 20.20 -10.80
CA TRP A 262 -6.78 20.88 -10.79
C TRP A 262 -7.13 21.45 -12.16
N ALA A 263 -6.21 22.18 -12.81
CA ALA A 263 -6.45 22.80 -14.11
C ALA A 263 -6.63 21.76 -15.22
N GLU A 264 -5.89 20.65 -15.17
CA GLU A 264 -6.05 19.51 -16.06
C GLU A 264 -7.48 18.95 -15.99
N VAL A 265 -7.92 18.57 -14.78
CA VAL A 265 -9.24 17.96 -14.56
C VAL A 265 -10.36 18.95 -14.88
N PHE A 266 -10.18 20.23 -14.56
CA PHE A 266 -11.14 21.28 -14.89
C PHE A 266 -11.30 21.48 -16.40
N ALA A 267 -10.20 21.49 -17.15
CA ALA A 267 -10.26 21.58 -18.60
C ALA A 267 -10.95 20.35 -19.23
N LEU A 268 -10.69 19.15 -18.70
CA LEU A 268 -11.39 17.93 -19.15
C LEU A 268 -12.89 18.00 -18.90
N ALA A 269 -13.31 18.42 -17.70
CA ALA A 269 -14.73 18.58 -17.37
C ALA A 269 -15.42 19.59 -18.30
N LEU A 270 -14.77 20.73 -18.58
CA LEU A 270 -15.29 21.73 -19.52
C LEU A 270 -15.44 21.18 -20.95
N ILE A 271 -14.51 20.33 -21.40
CA ILE A 271 -14.60 19.70 -22.74
C ILE A 271 -15.80 18.76 -22.81
N GLU A 272 -15.98 17.88 -21.82
CA GLU A 272 -17.10 16.94 -21.76
C GLU A 272 -18.46 17.64 -21.67
N GLU A 273 -18.52 18.80 -21.00
CA GLU A 273 -19.73 19.65 -20.93
C GLU A 273 -19.94 20.53 -22.19
N GLY A 274 -19.01 20.51 -23.15
CA GLY A 274 -19.10 21.30 -24.39
C GLY A 274 -18.63 22.76 -24.28
N GLU A 275 -18.06 23.17 -23.13
CA GLU A 275 -17.50 24.50 -22.84
C GLU A 275 -16.08 24.68 -23.42
N VAL A 276 -15.94 24.32 -24.70
CA VAL A 276 -14.68 24.22 -25.46
C VAL A 276 -13.81 25.48 -25.38
N GLN A 277 -14.41 26.67 -25.46
CA GLN A 277 -13.64 27.92 -25.43
C GLN A 277 -13.02 28.19 -24.07
N GLN A 278 -13.76 27.90 -22.99
CA GLN A 278 -13.24 28.03 -21.63
C GLN A 278 -12.10 27.04 -21.39
N ALA A 279 -12.25 25.80 -21.85
CA ALA A 279 -11.21 24.79 -21.77
C ALA A 279 -9.92 25.22 -22.48
N LYS A 280 -10.03 25.82 -23.68
CA LYS A 280 -8.88 26.37 -24.43
C LYS A 280 -8.17 27.47 -23.65
N THR A 281 -8.91 28.40 -23.04
CA THR A 281 -8.31 29.46 -22.22
C THR A 281 -7.51 28.86 -21.06
N ILE A 282 -8.09 27.89 -20.32
CA ILE A 282 -7.42 27.22 -19.22
C ILE A 282 -6.14 26.50 -19.69
N CYS A 283 -6.19 25.79 -20.82
CA CYS A 283 -5.02 25.10 -21.37
C CYS A 283 -3.92 26.06 -21.81
N LEU A 284 -4.28 27.16 -22.49
CA LEU A 284 -3.32 28.17 -22.93
C LEU A 284 -2.66 28.89 -21.75
N ASP A 285 -3.43 29.22 -20.71
CA ASP A 285 -2.90 29.87 -19.51
C ASP A 285 -2.04 28.91 -18.69
N GLY A 286 -2.43 27.64 -18.58
CA GLY A 286 -1.60 26.58 -17.99
C GLY A 286 -0.27 26.42 -18.73
N PHE A 287 -0.31 26.35 -20.06
CA PHE A 287 0.90 26.23 -20.88
C PHE A 287 1.81 27.46 -20.76
N LYS A 288 1.28 28.68 -20.84
CA LYS A 288 2.07 29.92 -20.72
C LYS A 288 2.78 30.05 -19.39
N ASN A 289 2.13 29.66 -18.30
CA ASN A 289 2.65 29.87 -16.96
C ASN A 289 3.58 28.75 -16.49
N ARG A 290 3.46 27.54 -17.03
CA ARG A 290 4.09 26.33 -16.46
C ARG A 290 4.73 25.39 -17.47
N CYS A 291 4.52 25.60 -18.78
CA CYS A 291 5.09 24.82 -19.87
C CYS A 291 4.84 23.30 -19.81
N ASP A 292 3.79 22.85 -19.13
CA ASP A 292 3.46 21.42 -19.05
C ASP A 292 2.85 20.92 -20.37
N VAL A 293 3.40 19.80 -20.87
CA VAL A 293 2.96 19.10 -22.09
C VAL A 293 1.52 18.60 -21.98
N VAL A 294 1.01 18.36 -20.77
CA VAL A 294 -0.38 17.91 -20.54
C VAL A 294 -1.38 18.92 -21.12
N PHE A 295 -1.19 20.23 -20.90
CA PHE A 295 -2.09 21.25 -21.43
C PHE A 295 -2.05 21.38 -22.95
N TYR A 296 -0.88 21.15 -23.57
CA TYR A 296 -0.76 21.08 -25.03
C TYR A 296 -1.53 19.89 -25.61
N LYS A 297 -1.45 18.72 -24.96
CA LYS A 297 -2.19 17.52 -25.37
C LYS A 297 -3.70 17.73 -25.25
N ILE A 298 -4.17 18.35 -24.17
CA ILE A 298 -5.59 18.63 -23.97
C ILE A 298 -6.07 19.62 -25.03
N ASN A 299 -5.37 20.73 -25.26
CA ASN A 299 -5.74 21.73 -26.27
C ASN A 299 -5.91 21.11 -27.67
N ASN A 300 -5.01 20.21 -28.07
CA ASN A 300 -5.10 19.51 -29.36
C ASN A 300 -6.30 18.54 -29.47
N ARG A 301 -6.85 18.04 -28.35
CA ARG A 301 -8.10 17.25 -28.36
C ARG A 301 -9.32 18.12 -28.69
N VAL A 302 -9.27 19.39 -28.31
CA VAL A 302 -10.34 20.37 -28.55
C VAL A 302 -10.35 20.90 -30.00
N GLU A 303 -9.33 20.60 -30.79
CA GLU A 303 -9.22 21.03 -32.19
C GLU A 303 -9.68 19.97 -33.21
N LYS A 304 -9.97 18.74 -32.75
CA LYS A 304 -10.51 17.64 -33.56
C LYS A 304 -12.02 17.53 -33.41
#